data_AF-A0AA87ASX3-F1
#
_entry.id   AF-A0AA87ASX3-F1
#
_cell.length_a   1.000
_cell.length_b   1.000
_cell.length_c   1.000
_cell.angle_alpha   90.00
_cell.angle_beta   90.00
_cell.angle_gamma   90.00
#
_symmetry.space_group_name_H-M   'P 1'
#
loop_
_entity.id
_entity.type
_entity.pdbx_description
1 polymer ?
#
loop_
_entity_poly.entity_id
_entity_poly.type
_entity_poly.pdbx_seq_one_letter_code
_entity_poly.pdbx_strand_id
1 'polypeptide(L)' 'MFELGQTSCLKVDGASYLARCEMKLNVSSWTKIEDGCPVTERTQQQSTRVN' A
#
# COMPACT_ATOMS: atom_id res chain seq x y z
N MET A 1 -6.09 11.34 6.14
CA MET A 1 -5.78 10.41 7.24
C MET A 1 -5.65 9.01 6.65
N PHE A 2 -4.76 8.18 7.19
CA PHE A 2 -4.65 6.78 6.80
C PHE A 2 -5.55 5.95 7.71
N GLU A 3 -6.33 5.05 7.14
CA GLU A 3 -7.28 4.24 7.91
C GLU A 3 -6.58 3.03 8.55
N LEU A 4 -7.01 2.63 9.74
CA LEU A 4 -6.57 1.38 10.35
C LEU A 4 -6.96 0.19 9.46
N GLY A 5 -6.00 -0.69 9.18
CA GLY A 5 -6.15 -1.79 8.24
C GLY A 5 -5.83 -1.43 6.79
N GLN A 6 -5.65 -0.14 6.45
CA GLN A 6 -5.23 0.26 5.11
C GLN A 6 -3.86 -0.33 4.78
N THR A 7 -3.72 -0.87 3.57
CA THR A 7 -2.46 -1.43 3.09
C THR A 7 -1.85 -0.50 2.03
N SER A 8 -0.53 -0.26 2.08
CA SER A 8 0.18 0.59 1.14
C SER A 8 1.61 0.09 0.90
N CYS A 9 2.14 0.41 -0.28
CA CYS A 9 3.51 0.10 -0.66
C CYS A 9 4.42 1.23 -0.18
N LEU A 10 5.35 0.92 0.72
CA LEU A 10 6.32 1.88 1.23
C LEU A 10 7.69 1.60 0.61
N LYS A 11 8.38 2.67 0.21
CA LYS A 11 9.77 2.60 -0.25
C LYS A 11 10.66 3.30 0.77
N VAL A 12 11.52 2.52 1.41
CA VAL A 12 12.47 3.02 2.43
C VAL A 12 13.84 2.47 2.08
N ASP A 13 14.85 3.35 2.06
CA ASP A 13 16.24 2.97 1.78
C ASP A 13 16.44 2.23 0.44
N GLY A 14 15.58 2.52 -0.55
CA GLY A 14 15.60 1.86 -1.86
C GLY A 14 14.87 0.53 -1.92
N ALA A 15 14.54 -0.09 -0.78
CA ALA A 15 13.72 -1.28 -0.69
C ALA A 15 12.22 -0.93 -0.65
N SER A 16 11.43 -1.62 -1.45
CA SER A 16 9.97 -1.53 -1.42
C SER A 16 9.39 -2.69 -0.61
N TYR A 17 8.46 -2.40 0.30
CA TYR A 17 7.75 -3.43 1.06
C TYR A 17 6.29 -3.06 1.24
N LEU A 18 5.45 -4.08 1.33
CA LEU A 18 4.04 -3.93 1.63
C LEU A 18 3.86 -3.72 3.13
N ALA A 19 3.21 -2.63 3.50
CA ALA A 19 2.91 -2.32 4.89
C ALA A 19 1.42 -2.09 5.10
N ARG A 20 0.93 -2.39 6.30
CA ARG A 20 -0.44 -2.08 6.74
C ARG A 20 -0.42 -1.13 7.91
N CYS A 21 -1.31 -0.15 7.86
CA CYS A 21 -1.53 0.79 8.94
C CYS A 21 -2.23 0.04 10.08
N GLU A 22 -1.55 -0.07 11.22
CA GLU A 22 -2.04 -0.71 12.43
C GLU A 22 -1.88 0.23 13.62
N MET A 23 -2.58 -0.04 14.71
CA MET A 23 -2.40 0.71 15.95
C MET A 23 -1.38 -0.04 16.82
N LYS A 24 -0.18 0.53 16.97
CA LYS A 24 0.85 0.02 17.88
C LYS A 24 1.04 1.05 18.99
N LEU A 25 0.96 0.63 20.26
CA LEU A 25 1.13 1.53 21.43
C LEU A 25 0.24 2.79 21.37
N ASN A 26 -1.01 2.65 20.93
CA ASN A 26 -1.99 3.74 20.76
C ASN A 26 -1.62 4.78 19.68
N VAL A 27 -0.63 4.50 18.83
CA VAL A 27 -0.32 5.32 17.66
C VAL A 27 -0.52 4.54 16.36
N SER A 28 -0.96 5.21 15.30
CA SER A 28 -1.01 4.63 13.96
C SER A 28 0.42 4.43 13.44
N SER A 29 0.80 3.20 13.12
CA SER A 29 2.10 2.84 12.58
C SER A 29 1.97 1.89 11.41
N TRP A 30 2.91 1.96 10.48
CA TRP A 30 2.98 1.05 9.34
C TRP A 30 3.74 -0.21 9.74
N THR A 31 3.06 -1.34 9.77
CA THR A 31 3.65 -2.66 10.01
C THR A 31 3.95 -3.32 8.67
N LYS A 32 5.20 -3.73 8.44
CA LYS A 32 5.58 -4.52 7.27
C LYS A 32 4.87 -5.88 7.30
N ILE A 33 4.26 -6.26 6.18
CA ILE A 33 3.55 -7.53 6.00
C ILE A 33 4.33 -8.43 5.04
N GLU A 34 4.85 -7.86 3.94
CA GLU A 34 5.51 -8.62 2.87
C GLU A 34 6.69 -7.81 2.30
N ASP A 35 7.70 -8.54 1.82
CA ASP A 35 8.81 -7.98 1.05
C ASP A 35 8.42 -7.77 -0.41
N GLY A 36 8.75 -6.59 -0.95
CA GLY A 36 8.21 -6.18 -2.24
C GLY A 36 6.79 -5.65 -2.11
N CYS A 37 6.26 -5.12 -3.21
CA CYS A 37 4.88 -4.66 -3.26
C CYS A 37 4.12 -5.51 -4.26
N PRO A 38 2.86 -5.88 -3.95
CA PRO A 38 2.03 -6.59 -4.89
C PRO A 38 1.84 -5.67 -6.09
N VAL A 39 2.39 -6.08 -7.23
CA VAL A 39 2.01 -5.55 -8.53
C VAL A 39 0.61 -6.06 -8.78
N THR A 40 -0.39 -5.28 -8.38
CA THR A 40 -1.68 -5.42 -9.02
C THR A 40 -1.44 -5.05 -10.49
N GLU A 41 -1.57 -6.02 -11.38
CA GLU A 41 -1.80 -5.74 -12.79
C GLU A 41 -3.11 -4.96 -12.84
N ARG A 42 -3.03 -3.63 -12.63
CA ARG A 42 -4.04 -2.72 -13.10
C ARG A 42 -3.90 -2.76 -14.61
N THR A 43 -4.43 -3.82 -15.24
CA THR A 43 -4.96 -3.74 -16.59
C THR A 43 -5.81 -2.51 -16.54
N GLN A 44 -5.31 -1.49 -17.22
CA GLN A 44 -5.86 -0.16 -17.31
C GLN A 44 -7.37 -0.32 -17.55
N GLN A 45 -8.17 -0.21 -16.49
CA GLN A 45 -9.48 0.40 -16.59
C GLN A 45 -9.27 1.91 -16.84
N GLN A 46 -8.42 2.25 -17.81
CA GLN A 46 -8.88 3.15 -18.85
C GLN A 46 -10.10 2.43 -19.45
N SER A 47 -11.24 2.61 -18.78
CA SER A 47 -12.42 3.02 -19.50
C SER A 47 -12.00 4.22 -20.33
N THR A 48 -11.44 3.91 -21.50
CA THR A 48 -11.56 4.69 -22.70
C THR A 48 -13.00 5.19 -22.70
N ARG A 49 -13.20 6.45 -22.28
CA ARG A 49 -14.24 7.27 -22.88
C ARG A 49 -13.85 7.37 -24.35
N VAL A 50 -14.21 6.33 -25.11
CA VAL A 50 -14.29 6.41 -26.56
C VAL A 50 -15.68 6.95 -26.84
N ASN A 51 -15.66 8.14 -27.45
CA ASN A 51 -16.74 8.91 -28.06
C ASN A 51 -17.83 9.47 -27.15
#